data_AF-A0A5N6L7Q2-F1
#
_entry.id   AF-A0A5N6L7Q2-F1
#
_cell.length_a   1.000
_cell.length_b   1.000
_cell.length_c   1.000
_cell.angle_alpha   90.00
_cell.angle_beta   90.00
_cell.angle_gamma   90.00
#
_symmetry.space_group_name_H-M   'P 1'
#
loop_
_entity.id
_entity.type
_entity.pdbx_description
1 polymer ?
#
loop_
_entity_poly.entity_id
_entity_poly.type
_entity_poly.pdbx_seq_one_letter_code
_entity_poly.pdbx_strand_id
1 'polypeptide(L)'
;MIRQILANYNQFQKPRRNPLTKLLGRGVADVEGDQWVKHRKIINPAFHVEKLKHMLPAFHISCSEMSSKWEGITKGRSCEVDVYPYLQTMTSDVISRTAFGSSYEEGRKIFELQLEQQKLVTQVAQSMYIPGSR
;
A
#
# COMPACT_ATOMS: atom_id res chain seq x y z
N MET A 1 -20.12 1.88 -19.10
CA MET A 1 -19.68 0.49 -18.86
C MET A 1 -18.85 0.32 -17.59
N ILE A 2 -17.64 0.90 -17.45
CA ILE A 2 -16.75 0.66 -16.28
C ILE A 2 -17.41 0.95 -14.92
N ARG A 3 -18.11 2.08 -14.79
CA ARG A 3 -18.82 2.44 -13.54
C ARG A 3 -19.87 1.40 -13.12
N GLN A 4 -20.59 0.80 -14.09
CA GLN A 4 -21.60 -0.22 -13.81
C GLN A 4 -20.94 -1.52 -13.32
N ILE A 5 -19.82 -1.91 -13.94
CA ILE A 5 -19.03 -3.08 -13.53
C ILE A 5 -18.52 -2.91 -12.09
N LEU A 6 -17.92 -1.75 -11.77
CA LEU A 6 -17.36 -1.49 -10.44
C LEU A 6 -18.44 -1.30 -9.35
N ALA A 7 -19.65 -0.90 -9.71
CA ALA A 7 -20.76 -0.74 -8.77
C ALA A 7 -21.47 -2.07 -8.46
N ASN A 8 -21.56 -2.99 -9.43
CA ASN A 8 -22.25 -4.27 -9.30
C ASN A 8 -21.32 -5.38 -8.79
N TYR A 9 -20.74 -5.21 -7.59
CA TYR A 9 -19.80 -6.18 -6.99
C TYR A 9 -20.42 -7.56 -6.70
N ASN A 10 -21.76 -7.67 -6.65
CA ASN A 10 -22.46 -8.96 -6.54
C ASN A 10 -22.42 -9.78 -7.83
N GLN A 11 -22.39 -9.12 -8.99
CA GLN A 11 -22.37 -9.76 -10.31
C GLN A 11 -20.93 -9.89 -10.85
N PHE A 12 -20.08 -8.90 -10.57
CA PHE A 12 -18.70 -8.85 -11.03
C PHE A 12 -17.75 -9.03 -9.84
N GLN A 13 -17.28 -10.27 -9.66
CA GLN A 13 -16.26 -10.60 -8.67
C GLN A 13 -14.85 -10.27 -9.20
N LYS A 14 -13.89 -10.09 -8.30
CA LYS A 14 -12.49 -9.89 -8.68
C LYS A 14 -11.98 -11.10 -9.46
N PRO A 15 -11.06 -10.89 -10.42
CA PRO A 15 -10.44 -11.98 -11.15
C PRO A 15 -9.81 -13.00 -10.20
N ARG A 16 -9.99 -14.29 -10.51
CA ARG A 16 -9.29 -15.36 -9.77
C ARG A 16 -7.79 -15.20 -9.96
N ARG A 17 -7.11 -14.87 -8.87
CA ARG A 17 -5.64 -14.78 -8.83
C ARG A 17 -5.03 -16.15 -8.53
N ASN A 18 -3.75 -16.29 -8.86
CA ASN A 18 -2.96 -17.44 -8.45
C ASN A 18 -3.04 -17.59 -6.91
N PRO A 19 -3.32 -18.79 -6.34
CA PRO A 19 -3.42 -18.99 -4.90
C PRO A 19 -2.19 -18.49 -4.11
N LEU A 20 -1.01 -18.50 -4.71
CA LEU A 20 0.22 -17.97 -4.11
C LEU A 20 0.14 -16.46 -3.84
N THR A 21 -0.74 -15.71 -4.52
CA THR A 21 -0.95 -14.29 -4.18
C THR A 21 -1.53 -14.09 -2.78
N LYS A 22 -2.13 -15.14 -2.18
CA LYS A 22 -2.60 -15.10 -0.78
C LYS A 22 -1.47 -15.02 0.24
N LEU A 23 -0.22 -15.26 -0.16
CA LEU A 23 0.94 -15.09 0.72
C LEU A 23 1.13 -13.62 1.16
N LEU A 24 0.61 -12.65 0.39
CA LEU A 24 0.56 -11.23 0.81
C LEU A 24 -0.52 -10.96 1.89
N GLY A 25 -1.22 -12.00 2.34
CA GLY A 25 -2.28 -11.91 3.34
C GLY A 25 -3.68 -11.81 2.74
N ARG A 26 -4.68 -12.05 3.60
CA ARG A 26 -6.11 -12.02 3.24
C ARG A 26 -6.77 -10.74 3.77
N GLY A 27 -6.69 -9.67 2.98
CA GLY A 27 -7.24 -8.36 3.33
C GLY A 27 -8.52 -7.98 2.60
N VAL A 28 -8.99 -6.74 2.79
CA VAL A 28 -10.14 -6.14 2.06
C VAL A 28 -9.97 -6.22 0.54
N ALA A 29 -8.73 -6.17 0.05
CA ALA A 29 -8.43 -6.32 -1.36
C ALA A 29 -8.71 -7.74 -1.90
N ASP A 30 -8.70 -8.77 -1.06
CA ASP A 30 -8.90 -10.18 -1.45
C ASP A 30 -10.33 -10.66 -1.22
N VAL A 31 -10.95 -10.34 -0.08
CA VAL A 31 -12.28 -10.84 0.28
C VAL A 31 -13.41 -10.29 -0.61
N GLU A 32 -14.51 -11.04 -0.73
CA GLU A 32 -15.67 -10.71 -1.56
C GLU A 32 -16.99 -10.75 -0.77
N GLY A 33 -18.06 -10.23 -1.36
CA GLY A 33 -19.42 -10.32 -0.83
C GLY A 33 -19.56 -9.85 0.62
N ASP A 34 -20.28 -10.61 1.44
CA ASP A 34 -20.57 -10.25 2.83
C ASP A 34 -19.31 -10.10 3.70
N GLN A 35 -18.26 -10.88 3.42
CA GLN A 35 -16.98 -10.74 4.13
C GLN A 35 -16.33 -9.39 3.81
N TRP A 36 -16.36 -8.97 2.55
CA TRP A 36 -15.88 -7.65 2.14
C TRP A 36 -16.68 -6.52 2.79
N VAL A 37 -18.02 -6.62 2.76
CA VAL A 37 -18.93 -5.64 3.39
C VAL A 37 -18.61 -5.50 4.87
N LYS A 38 -18.45 -6.62 5.59
CA LYS A 38 -18.09 -6.64 7.01
C LYS A 38 -16.75 -5.97 7.27
N HIS A 39 -15.69 -6.33 6.53
CA HIS A 39 -14.36 -5.76 6.75
C HIS A 39 -14.32 -4.25 6.43
N ARG A 40 -14.95 -3.81 5.34
CA ARG A 40 -15.10 -2.38 5.00
C ARG A 40 -15.82 -1.61 6.09
N LYS A 41 -16.91 -2.16 6.64
CA LYS A 41 -17.67 -1.51 7.72
C LYS A 41 -16.82 -1.28 8.98
N ILE A 42 -15.92 -2.22 9.30
CA ILE A 42 -15.01 -2.12 10.45
C ILE A 42 -13.93 -1.05 10.21
N ILE A 43 -13.39 -0.97 9.00
CA ILE A 43 -12.24 -0.12 8.68
C ILE A 43 -12.64 1.33 8.35
N ASN A 44 -13.78 1.55 7.68
CA ASN A 44 -14.21 2.86 7.21
C ASN A 44 -14.18 3.99 8.27
N PRO A 45 -14.56 3.77 9.55
CA PRO A 45 -14.51 4.82 10.57
C PRO A 45 -13.11 5.44 10.77
N ALA A 46 -12.04 4.68 10.56
CA ALA A 46 -10.67 5.18 10.64
C ALA A 46 -10.32 6.17 9.52
N PHE A 47 -11.07 6.14 8.41
CA PHE A 47 -10.89 6.99 7.24
C PHE A 47 -11.94 8.10 7.12
N HIS A 48 -12.70 8.38 8.18
CA HIS A 48 -13.55 9.56 8.24
C HIS A 48 -12.70 10.84 8.23
N VAL A 49 -13.22 11.92 7.63
CA VAL A 49 -12.49 13.19 7.47
C VAL A 49 -11.90 13.70 8.79
N GLU A 50 -12.64 13.61 9.88
CA GLU A 50 -12.12 14.02 11.20
C GLU A 50 -10.93 13.17 11.65
N LYS A 51 -10.91 11.87 11.37
CA LYS A 51 -9.75 11.01 11.67
C LYS A 51 -8.58 11.27 10.74
N LEU A 52 -8.85 11.53 9.45
CA LEU A 52 -7.82 11.90 8.47
C LEU A 52 -7.10 13.20 8.83
N LYS A 53 -7.82 14.20 9.39
CA LYS A 53 -7.18 15.44 9.88
C LYS A 53 -6.09 15.18 10.92
N HIS A 54 -6.25 14.16 11.77
CA HIS A 54 -5.25 13.78 12.77
C HIS A 54 -4.00 13.13 12.15
N MET A 55 -4.07 12.66 10.90
CA MET A 55 -2.95 12.07 10.17
C MET A 55 -2.09 13.14 9.46
N LEU A 56 -2.62 14.34 9.23
CA LEU A 56 -1.93 15.42 8.52
C LEU A 56 -0.56 15.78 9.12
N PRO A 57 -0.37 15.84 10.45
CA PRO A 57 0.95 16.11 11.03
C PRO A 57 1.98 15.05 10.63
N ALA A 58 1.60 13.78 10.59
CA ALA A 58 2.50 12.70 10.16
C ALA A 58 2.88 12.87 8.67
N PHE A 59 1.91 13.18 7.80
CA PHE A 59 2.18 13.46 6.39
C PHE A 59 3.15 14.63 6.22
N HIS A 60 2.91 15.72 6.95
CA HIS A 60 3.75 16.91 6.89
C HIS A 60 5.20 16.59 7.31
N ILE A 61 5.39 15.87 8.42
CA ILE A 61 6.73 15.55 8.91
C ILE A 61 7.46 14.65 7.90
N SER A 62 6.82 13.57 7.42
CA SER A 62 7.44 12.68 6.42
C SER A 62 7.81 13.41 5.12
N CYS A 63 6.95 14.31 4.63
CA CYS A 63 7.25 15.15 3.45
C CYS A 63 8.40 16.13 3.71
N SER A 64 8.44 16.75 4.90
CA SER A 64 9.48 17.72 5.28
C SER A 64 10.85 17.05 5.40
N GLU A 65 10.91 15.88 6.03
CA GLU A 65 12.15 15.09 6.14
C GLU A 65 12.67 14.66 4.76
N MET A 66 11.80 14.24 3.84
CA MET A 66 12.18 13.94 2.46
C MET A 66 12.72 15.18 1.74
N SER A 67 12.05 16.32 1.86
CA SER A 67 12.46 17.58 1.23
C SER A 67 13.82 18.05 1.75
N SER A 68 14.04 17.95 3.06
CA SER A 68 15.33 18.29 3.69
C SER A 68 16.47 17.38 3.19
N LYS A 69 16.21 16.09 2.94
CA LYS A 69 17.19 15.19 2.31
C LYS A 69 17.55 15.65 0.89
N TRP A 70 16.59 16.08 0.10
CA TRP A 70 16.83 16.62 -1.25
C TRP A 70 17.61 17.94 -1.23
N GLU A 71 17.30 18.84 -0.31
CA GLU A 71 18.08 20.07 -0.09
C GLU A 71 19.56 19.75 0.24
N GLY A 72 19.78 18.73 1.08
CA GLY A 72 21.13 18.25 1.40
C GLY A 72 21.90 17.65 0.23
N ILE A 73 21.20 17.03 -0.73
CA ILE A 73 21.80 16.45 -1.96
C ILE A 73 22.12 17.56 -2.96
N THR A 74 21.17 18.46 -3.19
CA THR A 74 21.32 19.57 -4.13
C THR A 74 22.41 20.55 -3.68
N LYS A 75 22.57 20.76 -2.36
CA LYS A 75 23.51 21.75 -1.78
C LYS A 75 23.39 23.13 -2.44
N GLY A 76 22.17 23.51 -2.82
CA GLY A 76 21.89 24.77 -3.53
C GLY A 76 22.25 24.78 -5.02
N ARG A 77 22.55 23.62 -5.63
CA ARG A 77 22.82 23.46 -7.06
C ARG A 77 21.71 22.64 -7.74
N SER A 78 21.55 22.85 -9.05
CA SER A 78 20.71 21.97 -9.86
C SER A 78 21.37 20.60 -9.99
N CYS A 79 20.64 19.53 -9.64
CA CYS A 79 21.07 18.16 -9.88
C CYS A 79 19.86 17.28 -10.23
N GLU A 80 20.12 16.20 -10.95
CA GLU A 80 19.14 15.14 -11.18
C GLU A 80 19.10 14.22 -9.95
N VAL A 81 17.89 13.90 -9.49
CA VAL A 81 17.66 13.03 -8.34
C VAL A 81 16.65 11.96 -8.73
N ASP A 82 17.01 10.69 -8.54
CA ASP A 82 16.03 9.61 -8.58
C ASP A 82 15.14 9.70 -7.34
N VAL A 83 13.90 10.17 -7.53
CA VAL A 83 12.93 10.39 -6.45
C VAL A 83 12.22 9.11 -6.02
N TYR A 84 12.27 8.03 -6.80
CA TYR A 84 11.46 6.83 -6.55
C TYR A 84 11.75 6.19 -5.18
N PRO A 85 13.03 5.99 -4.77
CA PRO A 85 13.34 5.45 -3.44
C PRO A 85 12.85 6.36 -2.31
N TYR A 86 12.94 7.68 -2.49
CA TYR A 86 12.50 8.66 -1.48
C TYR A 86 10.99 8.67 -1.30
N LEU A 87 10.23 8.58 -2.40
CA LEU A 87 8.77 8.46 -2.35
C LEU A 87 8.34 7.15 -1.70
N GLN A 88 9.04 6.05 -1.97
CA GLN A 88 8.78 4.77 -1.33
C GLN A 88 9.05 4.83 0.18
N THR A 89 10.18 5.40 0.61
CA THR A 89 10.47 5.61 2.03
C THR A 89 9.45 6.54 2.69
N MET A 90 9.12 7.68 2.07
CA MET A 90 8.15 8.65 2.59
C MET A 90 6.76 8.03 2.78
N THR A 91 6.25 7.29 1.79
CA THR A 91 4.94 6.62 1.90
C THR A 91 4.94 5.52 2.96
N SER A 92 6.06 4.81 3.12
CA SER A 92 6.23 3.80 4.17
C SER A 92 6.25 4.43 5.56
N ASP A 93 6.93 5.56 5.72
CA ASP A 93 6.98 6.31 6.97
C ASP A 93 5.61 6.91 7.34
N VAL A 94 4.89 7.44 6.35
CA VAL A 94 3.52 7.92 6.52
C VAL A 94 2.62 6.82 7.07
N ILE A 95 2.62 5.62 6.48
CA ILE A 95 1.77 4.53 6.98
C ILE A 95 2.23 4.03 8.36
N SER A 96 3.55 3.96 8.61
CA SER A 96 4.09 3.63 9.94
C SER A 96 3.58 4.56 11.03
N ARG A 97 3.66 5.88 10.80
CA ARG A 97 3.24 6.89 11.77
C ARG A 97 1.73 6.89 12.00
N THR A 98 0.97 6.80 10.91
CA THR A 98 -0.50 6.99 10.96
C THR A 98 -1.27 5.74 11.36
N ALA A 99 -0.84 4.55 10.89
CA ALA A 99 -1.54 3.31 11.18
C ALA A 99 -0.99 2.57 12.41
N PHE A 100 0.30 2.75 12.72
CA PHE A 100 0.98 1.97 13.76
C PHE A 100 1.61 2.82 14.87
N GLY A 101 1.61 4.15 14.75
CA GLY A 101 2.25 5.04 15.74
C GLY A 101 3.77 4.88 15.82
N SER A 102 4.38 4.37 14.75
CA SER A 102 5.80 4.00 14.65
C SER A 102 6.49 4.87 13.57
N SER A 103 7.69 4.51 13.14
CA SER A 103 8.42 5.15 12.03
C SER A 103 8.78 4.13 10.94
N TYR A 104 9.18 4.59 9.75
CA TYR A 104 9.77 3.69 8.75
C TYR A 104 11.00 2.97 9.30
N GLU A 105 11.84 3.66 10.07
CA GLU A 105 13.07 3.17 10.68
C GLU A 105 12.81 1.95 11.58
N GLU A 106 11.79 2.02 12.43
CA GLU A 106 11.39 0.93 13.31
C GLU A 106 10.80 -0.26 12.53
N GLY A 107 10.04 0.02 11.46
CA GLY A 107 9.41 -0.99 10.61
C GLY A 107 10.27 -1.46 9.43
N ARG A 108 11.51 -0.98 9.27
CA ARG A 108 12.27 -1.07 8.02
C ARG A 108 12.38 -2.49 7.51
N LYS A 109 12.69 -3.43 8.41
CA LYS A 109 12.86 -4.85 8.05
C LYS A 109 11.56 -5.45 7.49
N ILE A 110 10.41 -5.05 8.02
CA ILE A 110 9.11 -5.52 7.55
C ILE A 110 8.85 -5.00 6.12
N PHE A 111 9.10 -3.71 5.87
CA PHE A 111 8.92 -3.14 4.53
C PHE A 111 9.85 -3.78 3.48
N GLU A 112 11.11 -4.03 3.83
CA GLU A 112 12.06 -4.72 2.94
C GLU A 112 11.55 -6.12 2.57
N LEU A 113 11.09 -6.90 3.56
CA LEU A 113 10.53 -8.23 3.33
C LEU A 113 9.23 -8.18 2.51
N GLN A 114 8.36 -7.20 2.77
CA GLN A 114 7.15 -6.99 1.99
C GLN A 114 7.45 -6.63 0.53
N LEU A 115 8.48 -5.82 0.27
CA LEU A 115 8.90 -5.46 -1.07
C LEU A 115 9.45 -6.67 -1.84
N GLU A 116 10.28 -7.48 -1.17
CA GLU A 116 10.81 -8.73 -1.74
C GLU A 116 9.67 -9.69 -2.06
N GLN A 117 8.73 -9.88 -1.12
CA GLN A 117 7.55 -10.71 -1.31
C GLN A 117 6.65 -10.19 -2.44
N GLN A 118 6.42 -8.88 -2.51
CA GLN A 118 5.63 -8.25 -3.57
C GLN A 118 6.25 -8.49 -4.96
N LYS A 119 7.58 -8.43 -5.09
CA LYS A 119 8.27 -8.71 -6.36
C LYS A 119 8.00 -10.13 -6.84
N LEU A 120 8.13 -11.12 -5.94
CA LEU A 120 7.86 -12.52 -6.24
C LEU A 120 6.38 -12.73 -6.58
N VAL A 121 5.47 -12.16 -5.79
CA VAL A 121 4.03 -12.33 -5.99
C VAL A 121 3.55 -11.64 -7.26
N THR A 122 4.16 -10.53 -7.68
CA THR A 122 3.82 -9.86 -8.95
C THR A 122 4.12 -10.75 -10.15
N GLN A 123 5.26 -11.47 -10.15
CA GLN A 123 5.58 -12.43 -11.21
C GLN A 123 4.56 -13.56 -11.28
N VAL A 124 4.13 -14.05 -10.10
CA VAL A 124 3.14 -15.12 -9.98
C VAL A 124 1.72 -14.65 -10.30
N ALA A 125 1.39 -13.38 -10.05
CA ALA A 125 0.10 -12.79 -10.41
C ALA A 125 -0.07 -12.61 -11.93
N GLN A 126 1.04 -12.50 -12.65
CA GLN A 126 1.08 -12.42 -14.11
C GLN A 126 1.06 -13.80 -14.79
N SER A 127 1.21 -14.90 -14.03
CA SER A 127 1.13 -16.25 -14.56
C SER A 127 -0.29 -16.83 -14.44
N MET A 128 -0.72 -17.59 -15.46
CA MET A 128 -1.93 -18.39 -15.35
C MET A 128 -1.68 -19.54 -14.37
N TYR A 129 -2.51 -19.61 -13.33
CA TYR A 129 -2.48 -20.72 -12.39
C TYR A 129 -3.10 -21.95 -13.05
N ILE A 130 -2.32 -23.03 -13.19
CA ILE A 130 -2.79 -24.33 -13.67
C ILE A 130 -2.92 -25.26 -12.45
N PRO A 131 -4.13 -25.72 -12.09
CA PRO A 131 -4.29 -26.67 -11.00
C PRO A 131 -3.44 -27.93 -11.24
N GLY A 132 -2.55 -28.27 -10.29
CA GLY A 132 -1.67 -29.45 -10.39
C GLY A 132 -0.32 -29.22 -11.07
N SER A 133 -0.08 -28.05 -11.69
CA SER A 133 1.29 -27.64 -11.99
C SER A 133 1.92 -27.13 -10.69
N ARG A 134 3.00 -27.81 -10.24
CA ARG A 134 3.77 -27.60 -9.00
C ARG A 134 3.43 -26.35 -8.18
#